data_AF-A0A125G5A9-F1
#
_entry.id   AF-A0A125G5A9-F1
#
_cell.length_a   1.000
_cell.length_b   1.000
_cell.length_c   1.000
_cell.angle_alpha   90.00
_cell.angle_beta   90.00
_cell.angle_gamma   90.00
#
_symmetry.space_group_name_H-M   'P 1'
#
loop_
_entity.id
_entity.type
_entity.pdbx_description
1 polymer ?
#
loop_
_entity_poly.entity_id
_entity_poly.type
_entity_poly.pdbx_seq_one_letter_code
_entity_poly.pdbx_strand_id
1 'polypeptide(L)'
;MQATRKHVIAIALVAVLAIPSLVLRKSYEGCESYTQTLNGGTREFGGAKYKIELCGARRSFGDGDEIRLQVMGPAGDVLAERYFAVRTINDAAPRELEYGDDNIFYYDQSKSSPLRFIAMPPSGMDWWTARVPLLQRLLAFFS
;
A
#
# COMPACT_ATOMS: atom_id res chain seq x y z
N MET A 1 -5.56 43.76 5.59
CA MET A 1 -4.51 43.16 4.73
C MET A 1 -3.84 41.90 5.32
N GLN A 2 -4.08 41.51 6.58
CA GLN A 2 -3.40 40.36 7.21
C GLN A 2 -4.09 38.99 6.94
N ALA A 3 -5.41 38.99 6.71
CA ALA A 3 -6.19 37.77 6.43
C ALA A 3 -5.87 37.17 5.05
N THR A 4 -5.74 38.01 4.02
CA THR A 4 -5.40 37.58 2.65
C THR A 4 -4.03 36.91 2.57
N ARG A 5 -3.05 37.40 3.34
CA ARG A 5 -1.71 36.80 3.39
C ARG A 5 -1.71 35.42 4.04
N LYS A 6 -2.51 35.20 5.09
CA LYS A 6 -2.68 33.88 5.74
C LYS A 6 -3.35 32.88 4.80
N HIS A 7 -4.37 33.29 4.05
CA HIS A 7 -5.02 32.42 3.07
C HIS A 7 -4.10 32.08 1.89
N VAL A 8 -3.31 33.03 1.40
CA VAL A 8 -2.30 32.77 0.35
C VAL A 8 -1.22 31.80 0.83
N ILE A 9 -0.73 31.94 2.06
CA ILE A 9 0.24 31.01 2.64
C ILE A 9 -0.37 29.61 2.81
N ALA A 10 -1.61 29.51 3.29
CA ALA A 10 -2.29 28.23 3.44
C ALA A 10 -2.53 27.54 2.09
N ILE A 11 -2.96 28.29 1.06
CA ILE A 11 -3.15 27.76 -0.29
C ILE A 11 -1.82 27.32 -0.90
N ALA A 12 -0.75 28.10 -0.72
CA ALA A 12 0.59 27.75 -1.19
C ALA A 12 1.11 26.47 -0.51
N LEU A 13 0.91 26.31 0.80
CA LEU A 13 1.27 25.08 1.53
C LEU A 13 0.47 23.87 1.03
N VAL A 14 -0.84 24.02 0.82
CA VAL A 14 -1.68 22.95 0.26
C VAL A 14 -1.23 22.59 -1.15
N ALA A 15 -0.92 23.57 -2.01
CA ALA A 15 -0.45 23.33 -3.37
C ALA A 15 0.92 22.63 -3.39
N VAL A 16 1.86 23.05 -2.53
CA VAL A 16 3.20 22.43 -2.41
C VAL A 16 3.12 20.98 -1.93
N LEU A 17 2.10 20.60 -1.16
CA LEU A 17 1.89 19.21 -0.73
C LEU A 17 1.02 18.40 -1.72
N ALA A 18 0.06 19.03 -2.38
CA ALA A 18 -0.89 18.39 -3.30
C ALA A 18 -0.29 18.12 -4.69
N ILE A 19 0.58 18.99 -5.19
CA ILE A 19 1.16 18.85 -6.53
C ILE A 19 2.13 17.65 -6.60
N PRO A 20 3.07 17.46 -5.65
CA PRO A 20 3.94 16.28 -5.65
C PRO A 20 3.17 14.98 -5.44
N SER A 21 2.10 15.00 -4.64
CA SER A 21 1.27 13.80 -4.42
C SER A 21 0.52 13.35 -5.67
N LEU A 22 0.16 14.28 -6.56
CA LEU A 22 -0.40 13.96 -7.88
C LEU A 22 0.68 13.49 -8.86
N VAL A 23 1.85 14.14 -8.88
CA VAL A 23 2.95 13.83 -9.82
C VAL A 23 3.68 12.53 -9.45
N LEU A 24 3.71 12.13 -8.17
CA LEU A 24 4.28 10.85 -7.73
C LEU A 24 3.30 9.68 -7.83
N ARG A 25 2.10 9.83 -8.39
CA ARG A 25 1.18 8.70 -8.59
C ARG A 25 1.77 7.73 -9.61
N LYS A 26 2.47 6.72 -9.09
CA LYS A 26 2.87 5.55 -9.85
C LYS A 26 1.61 4.80 -10.26
N SER A 27 1.47 4.50 -11.55
CA SER A 27 0.40 3.60 -12.00
C SER A 27 0.73 2.20 -11.51
N TYR A 28 -0.21 1.59 -10.80
CA TYR A 28 -0.16 0.19 -10.46
C TYR A 28 -1.18 -0.53 -11.33
N GLU A 29 -0.73 -1.58 -12.00
CA GLU A 29 -1.45 -2.26 -13.07
C GLU A 29 -1.47 -3.77 -12.82
N GLY A 30 -2.18 -4.51 -13.68
CA GLY A 30 -2.25 -5.98 -13.61
C GLY A 30 -2.92 -6.51 -12.34
N CYS A 31 -3.79 -5.72 -11.71
CA CYS A 31 -4.31 -6.03 -10.37
C CYS A 31 -4.94 -7.42 -10.26
N GLU A 32 -5.69 -7.87 -11.27
CA GLU A 32 -6.27 -9.21 -11.29
C GLU A 32 -5.19 -10.31 -11.24
N SER A 33 -4.20 -10.22 -12.14
CA SER A 33 -3.10 -11.18 -12.23
C SER A 33 -2.25 -11.21 -10.95
N TYR A 34 -1.88 -10.05 -10.42
CA TYR A 34 -1.10 -9.97 -9.17
C TYR A 34 -1.91 -10.46 -7.97
N THR A 35 -3.20 -10.12 -7.89
CA THR A 35 -4.08 -10.60 -6.83
C THR A 35 -4.18 -12.12 -6.86
N GLN A 36 -4.34 -12.73 -8.03
CA GLN A 36 -4.38 -14.18 -8.16
C GLN A 36 -3.03 -14.82 -7.83
N THR A 37 -1.94 -14.30 -8.39
CA THR A 37 -0.59 -14.86 -8.26
C THR A 37 -0.05 -14.76 -6.83
N LEU A 38 -0.42 -13.73 -6.08
CA LEU A 38 0.04 -13.51 -4.71
C LEU A 38 -0.99 -13.97 -3.67
N ASN A 39 -1.94 -14.83 -4.05
CA ASN A 39 -2.95 -15.41 -3.16
C ASN A 39 -3.85 -14.37 -2.46
N GLY A 40 -4.11 -13.23 -3.10
CA GLY A 40 -5.09 -12.25 -2.65
C GLY A 40 -6.55 -12.71 -2.83
N GLY A 41 -7.45 -11.75 -3.06
CA GLY A 41 -8.87 -12.00 -3.29
C GLY A 41 -9.72 -11.75 -2.04
N THR A 42 -10.90 -12.38 -1.97
CA THR A 42 -11.82 -12.19 -0.85
C THR A 42 -11.45 -13.11 0.31
N ARG A 43 -11.32 -12.54 1.51
CA ARG A 43 -10.99 -13.25 2.76
C ARG A 43 -11.95 -12.86 3.87
N GLU A 44 -12.16 -13.76 4.82
CA GLU A 44 -13.02 -13.53 5.98
C GLU A 44 -12.18 -13.43 7.24
N PHE A 45 -12.39 -12.37 8.03
CA PHE A 45 -11.77 -12.16 9.33
C PHE A 45 -12.86 -11.76 10.32
N GLY A 46 -12.98 -12.50 11.43
CA GLY A 46 -14.00 -12.21 12.46
C GLY A 46 -15.44 -12.15 11.91
N GLY A 47 -15.77 -12.95 10.88
CA GLY A 47 -17.09 -12.97 10.24
C GLY A 47 -17.36 -11.85 9.24
N ALA A 48 -16.39 -10.95 9.00
CA ALA A 48 -16.50 -9.89 7.98
C ALA A 48 -15.64 -10.22 6.76
N LYS A 49 -16.16 -9.94 5.57
CA LYS A 49 -15.46 -10.15 4.30
C LYS A 49 -14.66 -8.91 3.90
N TYR A 50 -13.40 -9.14 3.55
CA TYR A 50 -12.45 -8.13 3.09
C TYR A 50 -11.95 -8.52 1.70
N LYS A 51 -11.76 -7.52 0.84
CA LYS A 51 -11.12 -7.72 -0.47
C LYS A 51 -9.65 -7.33 -0.37
N ILE A 52 -8.78 -8.30 -0.62
CA ILE A 52 -7.32 -8.14 -0.65
C ILE A 52 -6.91 -7.99 -2.12
N GLU A 53 -6.56 -6.78 -2.54
CA GLU A 53 -6.17 -6.48 -3.91
C GLU A 53 -4.68 -6.15 -3.98
N LEU A 54 -3.99 -6.77 -4.94
CA LEU A 54 -2.58 -6.52 -5.21
C LEU A 54 -2.44 -6.04 -6.63
N CYS A 55 -1.70 -4.95 -6.83
CA CYS A 55 -1.36 -4.41 -8.14
C CYS A 55 0.15 -4.21 -8.22
N GLY A 56 0.74 -4.41 -9.39
CA GLY A 56 2.19 -4.30 -9.57
C GLY A 56 2.59 -3.08 -10.37
N ALA A 57 3.82 -2.62 -10.17
CA ALA A 57 4.42 -1.57 -10.96
C ALA A 57 5.94 -1.78 -11.03
N ARG A 58 6.52 -1.57 -12.21
CA ARG A 58 7.96 -1.74 -12.43
C ARG A 58 8.75 -0.86 -11.45
N ARG A 59 9.78 -1.39 -10.78
CA ARG A 59 10.66 -0.54 -9.97
C ARG A 59 11.59 0.28 -10.87
N SER A 60 11.76 1.55 -10.51
CA SER A 60 12.70 2.45 -11.20
C SER A 60 14.15 2.11 -10.88
N PHE A 61 14.40 1.49 -9.71
CA PHE A 61 15.71 1.06 -9.25
C PHE A 61 15.61 -0.33 -8.60
N GLY A 62 16.57 -1.22 -8.91
CA GLY A 62 16.61 -2.59 -8.42
C GLY A 62 15.77 -3.59 -9.23
N ASP A 63 15.96 -4.88 -8.96
CA ASP A 63 15.32 -5.99 -9.69
C ASP A 63 13.95 -6.38 -9.14
N GLY A 64 13.00 -6.66 -10.03
CA GLY A 64 11.61 -7.04 -9.75
C GLY A 64 10.63 -5.86 -9.65
N ASP A 65 9.42 -6.15 -9.17
CA ASP A 65 8.31 -5.20 -9.16
C ASP A 65 8.01 -4.66 -7.76
N GLU A 66 7.36 -3.50 -7.71
CA GLU A 66 6.77 -2.91 -6.51
C GLU A 66 5.29 -3.30 -6.50
N ILE A 67 4.85 -3.87 -5.39
CA ILE A 67 3.47 -4.31 -5.19
C ILE A 67 2.77 -3.33 -4.26
N ARG A 68 1.61 -2.85 -4.69
CA ARG A 68 0.63 -2.18 -3.83
C ARG A 68 -0.38 -3.20 -3.36
N LEU A 69 -0.43 -3.44 -2.06
CA LEU A 69 -1.41 -4.28 -1.39
C LEU A 69 -2.45 -3.38 -0.71
N GLN A 70 -3.71 -3.59 -1.04
CA GLN A 70 -4.85 -2.91 -0.43
C GLN A 70 -5.77 -3.91 0.28
N VAL A 71 -6.16 -3.58 1.49
CA VAL A 71 -7.21 -4.27 2.26
C VAL A 71 -8.46 -3.39 2.22
N MET A 72 -9.48 -3.85 1.51
CA MET A 72 -10.77 -3.16 1.41
C MET A 72 -11.78 -3.78 2.35
N GLY A 73 -12.50 -2.93 3.08
CA GLY A 73 -13.58 -3.34 3.97
C GLY A 73 -14.85 -3.76 3.22
N PRO A 74 -15.86 -4.25 3.95
CA PRO A 74 -17.16 -4.64 3.38
C PRO A 74 -17.88 -3.51 2.63
N ALA A 75 -17.64 -2.25 3.03
CA ALA A 75 -18.20 -1.07 2.38
C ALA A 75 -17.43 -0.64 1.12
N GLY A 76 -16.36 -1.34 0.76
CA GLY A 76 -15.50 -1.02 -0.38
C GLY A 76 -14.45 0.06 -0.11
N ASP A 77 -14.34 0.55 1.13
CA ASP A 77 -13.34 1.53 1.52
C ASP A 77 -11.98 0.88 1.79
N VAL A 78 -10.89 1.57 1.42
CA VAL A 78 -9.52 1.11 1.71
C VAL A 78 -9.23 1.33 3.20
N LEU A 79 -9.05 0.22 3.92
CA LEU A 79 -8.78 0.19 5.36
C LEU A 79 -7.29 0.10 5.67
N ALA A 80 -6.51 -0.55 4.81
CA ALA A 80 -5.07 -0.54 4.87
C ALA A 80 -4.49 -0.56 3.46
N GLU A 81 -3.34 0.07 3.31
CA GLU A 81 -2.54 -0.03 2.09
C GLU A 81 -1.06 -0.21 2.49
N ARG A 82 -0.34 -1.01 1.72
CA ARG A 82 1.09 -1.30 1.89
C ARG A 82 1.78 -1.32 0.54
N TYR A 83 3.06 -0.96 0.55
CA TYR A 83 3.95 -1.02 -0.60
C TYR A 83 5.13 -1.90 -0.24
N PHE A 84 5.46 -2.87 -1.09
CA PHE A 84 6.59 -3.76 -0.88
C PHE A 84 7.21 -4.21 -2.19
N ALA A 85 8.45 -4.70 -2.13
CA ALA A 85 9.16 -5.19 -3.31
C ALA A 85 9.11 -6.72 -3.39
N VAL A 86 8.79 -7.24 -4.57
CA VAL A 86 9.03 -8.64 -4.93
C VAL A 86 10.16 -8.69 -5.94
N ARG A 87 11.20 -9.47 -5.67
CA ARG A 87 12.32 -9.71 -6.58
C ARG A 87 12.03 -10.95 -7.41
N THR A 88 12.53 -10.95 -8.64
CA THR A 88 12.46 -12.10 -9.55
C THR A 88 13.86 -12.68 -9.69
N ILE A 89 14.59 -12.83 -8.58
CA ILE A 89 15.95 -13.37 -8.62
C ILE A 89 15.85 -14.88 -8.86
N ASN A 90 16.50 -15.35 -9.94
CA ASN A 90 16.61 -16.75 -10.35
C ASN A 90 15.27 -17.46 -10.65
N ASP A 91 14.29 -16.76 -11.24
CA ASP A 91 12.98 -17.34 -11.60
C ASP A 91 12.19 -17.96 -10.43
N ALA A 92 12.57 -17.63 -9.18
CA ALA A 92 11.77 -18.02 -8.03
C ALA A 92 10.47 -17.22 -8.03
N ALA A 93 9.34 -17.92 -7.96
CA ALA A 93 8.03 -17.29 -7.87
C ALA A 93 8.00 -16.34 -6.65
N PRO A 94 7.42 -15.13 -6.78
CA PRO A 94 7.15 -14.27 -5.64
C PRO A 94 6.43 -15.05 -4.55
N ARG A 95 6.83 -14.83 -3.28
CA ARG A 95 6.16 -15.51 -2.17
C ARG A 95 4.74 -14.95 -2.01
N GLU A 96 3.77 -15.84 -2.02
CA GLU A 96 2.35 -15.54 -1.84
C GLU A 96 2.06 -14.95 -0.45
N LEU A 97 0.91 -14.28 -0.33
CA LEU A 97 0.38 -13.90 0.98
C LEU A 97 0.03 -15.14 1.80
N GLU A 98 0.37 -15.09 3.09
CA GLU A 98 -0.04 -16.08 4.08
C GLU A 98 -1.06 -15.46 5.03
N TYR A 99 -2.02 -16.27 5.49
CA TYR A 99 -3.13 -15.81 6.31
C TYR A 99 -3.11 -16.52 7.66
N GLY A 100 -3.04 -15.75 8.73
CA GLY A 100 -3.37 -16.20 10.08
C GLY A 100 -4.81 -15.83 10.44
N ASP A 101 -5.23 -16.19 11.66
CA ASP A 101 -6.58 -15.89 12.17
C ASP A 101 -6.85 -14.38 12.27
N ASP A 102 -5.81 -13.60 12.56
CA ASP A 102 -5.84 -12.17 12.86
C ASP A 102 -4.77 -11.38 12.09
N ASN A 103 -4.13 -11.98 11.08
CA ASN A 103 -3.01 -11.34 10.37
C ASN A 103 -2.95 -11.75 8.89
N ILE A 104 -2.51 -10.81 8.05
CA ILE A 104 -2.06 -11.06 6.68
C ILE A 104 -0.55 -10.88 6.65
N PHE A 105 0.18 -11.93 6.30
CA PHE A 105 1.63 -11.90 6.15
C PHE A 105 2.01 -11.64 4.70
N TYR A 106 3.01 -10.78 4.51
CA TYR A 106 3.58 -10.46 3.21
C TYR A 106 5.09 -10.34 3.30
N TYR A 107 5.77 -10.50 2.17
CA TYR A 107 7.22 -10.60 2.12
C TYR A 107 7.83 -9.45 1.32
N ASP A 108 8.37 -8.45 2.03
CA ASP A 108 9.05 -7.31 1.43
C ASP A 108 10.54 -7.61 1.22
N GLN A 109 10.88 -8.02 0.02
CA GLN A 109 12.23 -8.41 -0.34
C GLN A 109 13.19 -7.23 -0.53
N SER A 110 12.72 -5.99 -0.33
CA SER A 110 13.61 -4.82 -0.20
C SER A 110 14.26 -4.71 1.17
N LYS A 111 13.77 -5.45 2.17
CA LYS A 111 14.23 -5.39 3.57
C LYS A 111 15.16 -6.56 3.90
N SER A 112 16.03 -6.35 4.89
CA SER A 112 16.92 -7.40 5.42
C SER A 112 16.14 -8.52 6.11
N SER A 113 15.07 -8.17 6.84
CA SER A 113 14.07 -9.10 7.36
C SER A 113 12.78 -8.92 6.54
N PRO A 114 12.48 -9.83 5.60
CA PRO A 114 11.43 -9.59 4.61
C PRO A 114 10.02 -9.84 5.13
N LEU A 115 9.83 -10.69 6.14
CA LEU A 115 8.50 -11.00 6.66
C LEU A 115 7.89 -9.78 7.36
N ARG A 116 6.70 -9.37 6.91
CA ARG A 116 5.89 -8.29 7.46
C ARG A 116 4.45 -8.77 7.62
N PHE A 117 3.64 -8.01 8.35
CA PHE A 117 2.23 -8.34 8.53
C PHE A 117 1.33 -7.11 8.56
N ILE A 118 0.05 -7.33 8.30
CA ILE A 118 -1.06 -6.42 8.55
C ILE A 118 -1.97 -7.11 9.57
N ALA A 119 -2.19 -6.46 10.71
CA ALA A 119 -3.16 -6.95 11.69
C ALA A 119 -4.59 -6.84 11.13
N MET A 120 -5.41 -7.85 11.42
CA MET A 120 -6.79 -7.95 10.97
C MET A 120 -7.75 -8.00 12.17
N PRO A 121 -8.82 -7.19 12.16
CA PRO A 121 -9.11 -6.13 11.19
C PRO A 121 -8.07 -4.99 11.25
N PRO A 122 -7.84 -4.24 10.15
CA PRO A 122 -6.90 -3.13 10.17
C PRO A 122 -7.23 -2.09 11.22
N SER A 123 -6.20 -1.47 11.79
CA SER A 123 -6.37 -0.48 12.85
C SER A 123 -6.93 0.85 12.30
N GLY A 124 -7.47 1.69 13.18
CA GLY A 124 -7.87 3.05 12.80
C GLY A 124 -6.70 3.92 12.28
N MET A 125 -5.48 3.60 12.70
CA MET A 125 -4.27 4.26 12.19
C MET A 125 -3.96 3.83 10.75
N ASP A 126 -4.17 2.54 10.42
CA ASP A 126 -4.04 2.04 9.05
C ASP A 126 -5.00 2.78 8.11
N TRP A 127 -6.25 2.95 8.55
CA TRP A 127 -7.29 3.65 7.81
C TRP A 127 -6.91 5.11 7.50
N TRP A 128 -6.30 5.79 8.48
CA TRP A 128 -5.81 7.15 8.32
C TRP A 128 -4.64 7.21 7.34
N THR A 129 -3.66 6.31 7.47
CA THR A 129 -2.48 6.28 6.58
C THR A 129 -2.85 5.93 5.13
N ALA A 130 -3.84 5.05 4.92
CA ALA A 130 -4.35 4.68 3.60
C ALA A 130 -4.95 5.88 2.84
N ARG A 131 -5.39 6.93 3.54
CA ARG A 131 -5.94 8.16 2.95
C ARG A 131 -4.88 9.21 2.66
N VAL A 132 -3.63 8.98 3.04
CA VAL A 132 -2.51 9.91 2.82
C VAL A 132 -1.38 9.18 2.08
N PRO A 133 -1.47 9.04 0.74
CA PRO A 133 -0.56 8.19 -0.06
C PRO A 133 0.93 8.52 0.12
N LEU A 134 1.27 9.81 0.31
CA LEU A 134 2.65 10.24 0.54
C LEU A 134 3.19 9.76 1.89
N LEU A 135 2.39 9.87 2.96
CA LEU A 135 2.79 9.45 4.30
C LEU A 135 3.09 7.95 4.30
N GLN A 136 2.23 7.16 3.69
CA GLN A 136 2.40 5.72 3.65
C GLN A 136 3.62 5.26 2.84
N ARG A 137 3.93 5.96 1.73
CA ARG A 137 5.17 5.72 0.99
C ARG A 137 6.41 6.07 1.80
N LEU A 138 6.39 7.20 2.52
CA LEU A 138 7.50 7.57 3.40
C LEU A 138 7.71 6.53 4.51
N LEU A 139 6.63 6.04 5.13
CA LEU A 139 6.72 4.97 6.13
C LEU A 139 7.36 3.69 5.56
N ALA A 140 7.06 3.33 4.30
CA ALA A 140 7.69 2.19 3.65
C ALA A 140 9.22 2.36 3.45
N PHE A 141 9.72 3.59 3.31
CA PHE A 141 11.17 3.84 3.20
C PHE A 141 11.91 3.73 4.53
N PHE A 142 11.29 4.10 5.65
CA PHE A 142 11.94 4.13 6.98
C PHE A 142 11.73 2.88 7.83
N SER A 143 10.83 1.98 7.42
CA SER A 143 10.53 0.70 8.13
C SER A 143 11.31 -0.48 7.54
#